data_AF-A0A951CU81-F1
#
_entry.id   AF-A0A951CU81-F1
#
_cell.length_a   1.000
_cell.length_b   1.000
_cell.length_c   1.000
_cell.angle_alpha   90.00
_cell.angle_beta   90.00
_cell.angle_gamma   90.00
#
_symmetry.space_group_name_H-M   'P 1'
#
loop_
_entity.id
_entity.type
_entity.pdbx_description
1 polymer ?
#
loop_
_entity_poly.entity_id
_entity_poly.type
_entity_poly.pdbx_seq_one_letter_code
_entity_poly.pdbx_strand_id
1 'polypeptide(L)'
;LVWGRQSYRLSDLDFKAASHDGYGQDWPVSYQDIAPYYDIVENYVGISGAAEGNDALPDGRFLPPMKMSCGEVHFRNTSGRRFGRTVTIGRTAIITQNHNGRVACHYCGPCERGCSTFSYFSSPFTTVKDALKTGKCTLITNAVVAQVNTSPGSNRAAGVTFVDGLTRQTKTVRGKTVILCAQALESTRILLNSGIPNSSGLLGRGLMDHSSGSGASGELTQFNERPSPYSGPHRANGIYVIRFRNTMKGPQQKNFIRGYGFQGGAVPGFHFTSPGFGADFKRAVKEGVYGINLGTFGESLARDDNFVSIDPNLKDAWGIPALHISMAHGENERAMHADAGAAAAEMLEAAGAKNIRIKTTVAEPGMAIHELGTARMGNDPKKSVTDPYCQLHDMPNVFAMDGACFVSSGCQNPTLTMMAITVRACDHLIERFKRNEV
;
A
#
# COMPACT_ATOMS: atom_id res chain seq x y z
N LEU A 1 1.11 11.79 4.67
CA LEU A 1 1.81 12.12 5.94
C LEU A 1 1.79 10.97 6.94
N VAL A 2 0.64 10.31 7.14
CA VAL A 2 0.38 9.38 8.25
C VAL A 2 0.28 7.90 7.84
N TRP A 3 0.78 7.53 6.66
CA TRP A 3 0.80 6.16 6.15
C TRP A 3 1.63 5.20 7.00
N GLY A 4 1.54 3.88 6.76
CA GLY A 4 2.23 2.79 7.46
C GLY A 4 3.74 2.61 7.18
N ARG A 5 4.29 3.30 6.17
CA ARG A 5 5.67 3.21 5.64
C ARG A 5 6.10 1.82 5.16
N GLN A 6 5.27 0.80 5.30
CA GLN A 6 5.55 -0.55 4.81
C GLN A 6 5.76 -0.51 3.29
N SER A 7 6.90 -1.01 2.84
CA SER A 7 7.44 -0.80 1.50
C SER A 7 7.94 -2.12 0.94
N TYR A 8 7.07 -2.79 0.22
CA TYR A 8 7.24 -4.14 -0.27
C TYR A 8 7.17 -4.16 -1.79
N ARG A 9 8.06 -4.91 -2.44
CA ARG A 9 7.98 -5.14 -3.88
C ARG A 9 6.87 -6.16 -4.17
N LEU A 10 6.16 -5.96 -5.26
CA LEU A 10 5.44 -7.03 -5.92
C LEU A 10 6.44 -8.01 -6.57
N SER A 11 6.04 -9.26 -6.67
CA SER A 11 6.78 -10.34 -7.33
C SER A 11 6.17 -10.65 -8.70
N ASP A 12 6.84 -11.50 -9.49
CA ASP A 12 6.25 -12.00 -10.74
C ASP A 12 4.95 -12.77 -10.52
N LEU A 13 4.76 -13.39 -9.34
CA LEU A 13 3.49 -14.02 -8.95
C LEU A 13 2.32 -13.02 -8.94
N ASP A 14 2.61 -11.75 -8.63
CA ASP A 14 1.62 -10.68 -8.55
C ASP A 14 1.45 -9.98 -9.90
N PHE A 15 2.54 -9.79 -10.66
CA PHE A 15 2.49 -9.20 -12.01
C PHE A 15 1.85 -10.12 -13.05
N LYS A 16 2.06 -11.44 -12.93
CA LYS A 16 1.52 -12.50 -13.82
C LYS A 16 0.45 -13.36 -13.15
N ALA A 17 -0.22 -12.72 -12.21
CA ALA A 17 -1.35 -13.20 -11.45
C ALA A 17 -2.36 -14.04 -12.27
N ALA A 18 -2.93 -13.50 -13.34
CA ALA A 18 -3.95 -14.17 -14.14
C ALA A 18 -3.38 -15.33 -14.96
N SER A 19 -2.13 -15.25 -15.41
CA SER A 19 -1.45 -16.40 -16.02
C SER A 19 -1.31 -17.60 -15.07
N HIS A 20 -1.28 -17.36 -13.76
CA HIS A 20 -1.14 -18.43 -12.76
C HIS A 20 -2.48 -19.08 -12.38
N ASP A 21 -3.55 -18.30 -12.21
CA ASP A 21 -4.83 -18.80 -11.68
C ASP A 21 -6.04 -18.58 -12.59
N GLY A 22 -5.85 -17.97 -13.75
CA GLY A 22 -6.88 -17.73 -14.76
C GLY A 22 -7.85 -16.60 -14.43
N TYR A 23 -7.67 -15.86 -13.32
CA TYR A 23 -8.60 -14.80 -12.92
C TYR A 23 -8.10 -13.40 -13.28
N GLY A 24 -8.94 -12.64 -13.98
CA GLY A 24 -8.69 -11.22 -14.26
C GLY A 24 -7.72 -11.02 -15.43
N GLN A 25 -6.77 -10.09 -15.27
CA GLN A 25 -5.75 -9.78 -16.27
C GLN A 25 -4.37 -9.72 -15.62
N ASP A 26 -3.34 -10.03 -16.40
CA ASP A 26 -1.97 -9.76 -16.01
C ASP A 26 -1.64 -8.28 -16.18
N TRP A 27 -0.69 -7.81 -15.38
CA TRP A 27 -0.04 -6.55 -15.67
C TRP A 27 0.65 -6.62 -17.04
N PRO A 28 0.63 -5.54 -17.85
CA PRO A 28 1.33 -5.50 -19.13
C PRO A 28 2.85 -5.35 -18.98
N VAL A 29 3.36 -5.46 -17.76
CA VAL A 29 4.78 -5.42 -17.38
C VAL A 29 5.12 -6.66 -16.55
N SER A 30 6.39 -7.01 -16.49
CA SER A 30 6.94 -8.05 -15.61
C SER A 30 7.67 -7.44 -14.40
N TYR A 31 8.03 -8.26 -13.42
CA TYR A 31 8.94 -7.82 -12.36
C TYR A 31 10.26 -7.30 -12.92
N GLN A 32 10.81 -7.94 -13.95
CA GLN A 32 12.07 -7.54 -14.57
C GLN A 32 12.00 -6.12 -15.16
N ASP A 33 10.86 -5.73 -15.73
CA ASP A 33 10.66 -4.39 -16.28
C ASP A 33 10.61 -3.30 -15.18
N ILE A 34 10.12 -3.65 -13.98
CA ILE A 34 9.90 -2.71 -12.88
C ILE A 34 11.07 -2.71 -11.87
N ALA A 35 11.84 -3.80 -11.77
CA ALA A 35 12.95 -3.95 -10.81
C ALA A 35 13.96 -2.80 -10.83
N PRO A 36 14.42 -2.28 -11.99
CA PRO A 36 15.31 -1.12 -12.02
C PRO A 36 14.69 0.15 -11.40
N TYR A 37 13.37 0.32 -11.54
CA TYR A 37 12.66 1.48 -10.99
C TYR A 37 12.39 1.33 -9.49
N TYR A 38 12.17 0.11 -9.00
CA TYR A 38 12.23 -0.15 -7.56
C TYR A 38 13.58 0.24 -6.99
N ASP A 39 14.70 -0.15 -7.64
CA ASP A 39 16.04 0.22 -7.19
C ASP A 39 16.22 1.74 -7.09
N ILE A 40 15.76 2.51 -8.09
CA ILE A 40 15.81 3.99 -8.06
C ILE A 40 15.03 4.53 -6.86
N VAL A 41 13.79 4.07 -6.67
CA VAL A 41 12.92 4.53 -5.59
C VAL A 41 13.52 4.20 -4.24
N GLU A 42 13.96 2.96 -4.01
CA GLU A 42 14.49 2.52 -2.73
C GLU A 42 15.79 3.22 -2.36
N ASN A 43 16.68 3.45 -3.33
CA ASN A 43 17.90 4.23 -3.15
C ASN A 43 17.59 5.71 -2.84
N TYR A 44 16.51 6.28 -3.35
CA TYR A 44 16.12 7.64 -3.03
C TYR A 44 15.44 7.74 -1.66
N VAL A 45 14.43 6.90 -1.44
CA VAL A 45 13.54 6.88 -0.28
C VAL A 45 14.26 6.40 0.98
N GLY A 46 15.22 5.49 0.85
CA GLY A 46 15.90 4.85 1.96
C GLY A 46 14.96 3.88 2.69
N ILE A 47 14.89 2.64 2.20
CA ILE A 47 14.11 1.58 2.83
C ILE A 47 15.01 0.83 3.80
N SER A 48 14.63 0.67 5.07
CA SER A 48 15.30 -0.29 5.96
C SER A 48 14.58 -1.64 5.91
N GLY A 49 15.35 -2.73 5.95
CA GLY A 49 14.79 -4.07 5.82
C GLY A 49 15.87 -5.14 5.79
N ALA A 50 15.45 -6.41 5.73
CA ALA A 50 16.34 -7.54 5.55
C ALA A 50 16.07 -8.23 4.20
N ALA A 51 17.16 -8.66 3.56
CA ALA A 51 17.11 -9.57 2.44
C ALA A 51 16.80 -10.99 2.94
N GLU A 52 15.91 -11.69 2.25
CA GLU A 52 15.46 -13.04 2.62
C GLU A 52 15.54 -14.03 1.45
N GLY A 53 15.79 -13.58 0.22
CA GLY A 53 15.86 -14.44 -0.96
C GLY A 53 14.55 -15.20 -1.24
N ASN A 54 13.39 -14.59 -0.95
CA ASN A 54 12.08 -15.24 -1.12
C ASN A 54 11.42 -14.78 -2.43
N ASP A 55 11.10 -15.74 -3.31
CA ASP A 55 10.52 -15.48 -4.63
C ASP A 55 9.17 -14.73 -4.59
N ALA A 56 8.37 -14.89 -3.53
CA ALA A 56 7.07 -14.22 -3.37
C ALA A 56 7.20 -12.79 -2.81
N LEU A 57 8.38 -12.41 -2.32
CA LEU A 57 8.69 -11.05 -1.88
C LEU A 57 10.14 -10.70 -2.23
N PRO A 58 10.42 -10.42 -3.51
CA PRO A 58 11.76 -10.13 -3.99
C PRO A 58 12.48 -9.09 -3.14
N ASP A 59 13.78 -9.30 -2.94
CA ASP A 59 14.62 -8.35 -2.21
C ASP A 59 14.80 -7.03 -2.97
N GLY A 60 15.24 -6.02 -2.23
CA GLY A 60 15.50 -4.68 -2.75
C GLY A 60 16.78 -4.09 -2.19
N ARG A 61 16.93 -2.78 -2.33
CA ARG A 61 18.04 -1.97 -1.83
C ARG A 61 17.69 -1.47 -0.43
N PHE A 62 18.26 -2.14 0.57
CA PHE A 62 17.96 -1.85 1.97
C PHE A 62 19.11 -1.14 2.67
N LEU A 63 18.76 -0.11 3.43
CA LEU A 63 19.52 0.34 4.60
C LEU A 63 19.48 -0.75 5.68
N PRO A 64 20.42 -0.73 6.66
CA PRO A 64 20.47 -1.74 7.71
C PRO A 64 19.11 -1.96 8.39
N PRO A 65 18.70 -3.23 8.65
CA PRO A 65 17.42 -3.52 9.27
C PRO A 65 17.34 -3.02 10.71
N MET A 66 16.13 -2.67 11.14
CA MET A 66 15.85 -2.50 12.57
C MET A 66 15.88 -3.87 13.27
N LYS A 67 16.28 -3.88 14.55
CA LYS A 67 16.38 -5.13 15.33
C LYS A 67 14.99 -5.68 15.69
N MET A 68 14.81 -6.99 15.54
CA MET A 68 13.67 -7.71 16.10
C MET A 68 13.79 -7.84 17.63
N SER A 69 12.66 -7.99 18.31
CA SER A 69 12.59 -8.39 19.71
C SER A 69 12.90 -9.89 19.89
N CYS A 70 13.15 -10.32 21.12
CA CYS A 70 13.40 -11.73 21.44
C CYS A 70 12.22 -12.63 21.02
N GLY A 71 10.98 -12.20 21.30
CA GLY A 71 9.77 -12.92 20.89
C GLY A 71 9.61 -13.01 19.38
N GLU A 72 9.97 -11.96 18.63
CA GLU A 72 9.92 -11.97 17.16
C GLU A 72 10.99 -12.88 16.55
N VAL A 73 12.21 -12.89 17.09
CA VAL A 73 13.28 -13.81 16.66
C VAL A 73 12.88 -15.26 16.92
N HIS A 74 12.32 -15.55 18.10
CA HIS A 74 11.80 -16.88 18.44
C HIS A 74 10.68 -17.31 17.50
N PHE A 75 9.72 -16.42 17.24
CA PHE A 75 8.63 -16.66 16.31
C PHE A 75 9.13 -16.91 14.88
N ARG A 76 10.10 -16.11 14.39
CA ARG A 76 10.75 -16.29 13.09
C ARG A 76 11.40 -17.67 12.98
N ASN A 77 12.26 -18.02 13.93
CA ASN A 77 13.02 -19.27 13.91
C ASN A 77 12.08 -20.48 13.98
N THR A 78 11.03 -20.39 14.81
CA THR A 78 10.03 -21.46 14.93
C THR A 78 9.23 -21.61 13.65
N SER A 79 8.77 -20.51 13.05
CA SER A 79 8.01 -20.51 11.81
C SER A 79 8.80 -21.11 10.64
N GLY A 80 10.08 -20.73 10.51
CA GLY A 80 10.99 -21.29 9.52
C GLY A 80 11.23 -22.79 9.72
N ARG A 81 11.55 -23.21 10.95
CA ARG A 81 11.85 -24.63 11.26
C ARG A 81 10.62 -25.55 11.12
N ARG A 82 9.45 -25.10 11.58
CA ARG A 82 8.24 -25.94 11.62
C ARG A 82 7.48 -25.98 10.31
N PHE A 83 7.45 -24.86 9.58
CA PHE A 83 6.58 -24.71 8.42
C PHE A 83 7.31 -24.30 7.14
N GLY A 84 8.61 -23.99 7.19
CA GLY A 84 9.32 -23.38 6.07
C GLY A 84 8.83 -21.97 5.73
N ARG A 85 8.11 -21.30 6.64
CA ARG A 85 7.53 -19.96 6.41
C ARG A 85 8.56 -18.89 6.77
N THR A 86 8.85 -18.00 5.83
CA THR A 86 9.77 -16.88 6.06
C THR A 86 9.08 -15.76 6.85
N VAL A 87 9.66 -15.42 7.99
CA VAL A 87 9.30 -14.23 8.78
C VAL A 87 10.49 -13.28 8.73
N THR A 88 10.24 -12.04 8.36
CA THR A 88 11.27 -11.01 8.25
C THR A 88 10.90 -9.77 9.05
N ILE A 89 11.88 -8.91 9.27
CA ILE A 89 11.64 -7.58 9.78
C ILE A 89 10.91 -6.83 8.68
N GLY A 90 9.86 -6.07 9.02
CA GLY A 90 9.12 -5.32 8.01
C GLY A 90 10.07 -4.44 7.19
N ARG A 91 9.78 -4.28 5.90
CA ARG A 91 10.55 -3.39 5.03
C ARG A 91 9.88 -2.04 5.06
N THR A 92 10.57 -1.00 5.50
CA THR A 92 9.93 0.27 5.82
C THR A 92 10.71 1.48 5.32
N ALA A 93 9.99 2.50 4.85
CA ALA A 93 10.54 3.78 4.43
C ALA A 93 10.93 4.67 5.62
N ILE A 94 11.73 4.12 6.53
CA ILE A 94 12.31 4.78 7.69
C ILE A 94 13.81 4.52 7.66
N ILE A 95 14.61 5.59 7.63
CA ILE A 95 16.06 5.47 7.46
C ILE A 95 16.75 5.14 8.79
N THR A 96 17.64 4.14 8.77
CA THR A 96 18.42 3.67 9.93
C THR A 96 19.84 4.20 9.95
N GLN A 97 20.24 4.91 8.90
CA GLN A 97 21.48 5.66 8.76
C GLN A 97 21.20 6.98 8.04
N ASN A 98 22.11 7.95 8.15
CA ASN A 98 21.98 9.21 7.41
C ASN A 98 21.91 8.91 5.91
N HIS A 99 20.93 9.52 5.23
CA HIS A 99 20.61 9.17 3.86
C HIS A 99 20.04 10.37 3.11
N ASN A 100 20.64 10.74 1.97
CA ASN A 100 20.19 11.84 1.11
C ASN A 100 19.88 13.14 1.90
N GLY A 101 20.78 13.53 2.80
CA GLY A 101 20.65 14.75 3.62
C GLY A 101 19.60 14.68 4.74
N ARG A 102 19.03 13.50 5.02
CA ARG A 102 18.15 13.25 6.17
C ARG A 102 18.90 12.44 7.24
N VAL A 103 18.60 12.74 8.51
CA VAL A 103 19.26 12.08 9.65
C VAL A 103 18.55 10.77 9.99
N ALA A 104 19.32 9.77 10.38
CA ALA A 104 18.83 8.48 10.87
C ALA A 104 17.70 8.61 11.91
N CYS A 105 16.80 7.64 11.94
CA CYS A 105 15.71 7.60 12.90
C CYS A 105 16.25 7.48 14.34
N HIS A 106 15.76 8.36 15.22
CA HIS A 106 16.07 8.35 16.66
C HIS A 106 15.01 7.63 17.49
N TYR A 107 14.06 6.93 16.84
CA TYR A 107 13.08 6.09 17.53
C TYR A 107 12.17 6.84 18.52
N CYS A 108 11.93 8.13 18.28
CA CYS A 108 11.21 8.99 19.22
C CYS A 108 9.68 8.79 19.23
N GLY A 109 9.08 8.47 18.07
CA GLY A 109 7.62 8.35 17.90
C GLY A 109 6.82 9.59 18.38
N PRO A 110 5.48 9.51 18.40
CA PRO A 110 4.65 8.59 17.62
C PRO A 110 4.66 8.95 16.12
N CYS A 111 4.98 7.99 15.25
CA CYS A 111 5.19 8.24 13.82
C CYS A 111 3.90 8.56 13.05
N GLU A 112 2.77 8.09 13.54
CA GLU A 112 1.45 8.34 12.96
C GLU A 112 1.02 9.81 13.05
N ARG A 113 1.71 10.63 13.86
CA ARG A 113 1.45 12.07 13.98
C ARG A 113 2.42 12.94 13.18
N GLY A 114 3.37 12.34 12.45
CA GLY A 114 4.44 13.07 11.78
C GLY A 114 5.84 12.58 12.18
N CYS A 115 6.85 13.02 11.44
CA CYS A 115 8.26 12.88 11.82
C CYS A 115 8.86 14.26 12.06
N SER A 116 9.12 14.62 13.32
CA SER A 116 9.81 15.87 13.64
C SER A 116 11.27 15.90 13.16
N THR A 117 11.90 14.73 13.02
CA THR A 117 13.29 14.60 12.53
C THR A 117 13.40 14.35 11.03
N PHE A 118 12.27 14.25 10.32
CA PHE A 118 12.22 13.92 8.88
C PHE A 118 12.92 12.61 8.49
N SER A 119 13.02 11.66 9.43
CA SER A 119 13.72 10.37 9.28
C SER A 119 12.88 9.26 8.63
N TYR A 120 11.59 9.48 8.38
CA TYR A 120 10.81 8.60 7.51
C TYR A 120 10.43 9.33 6.22
N PHE A 121 10.12 8.60 5.17
CA PHE A 121 9.70 9.20 3.92
C PHE A 121 8.28 9.78 3.99
N SER A 122 8.13 11.05 3.63
CA SER A 122 6.86 11.62 3.25
C SER A 122 7.06 12.74 2.23
N SER A 123 6.23 12.75 1.20
CA SER A 123 6.38 13.64 0.05
C SER A 123 6.55 15.14 0.38
N PRO A 124 5.88 15.76 1.37
CA PRO A 124 5.96 17.21 1.56
C PRO A 124 7.37 17.71 1.88
N PHE A 125 8.15 16.92 2.62
CA PHE A 125 9.52 17.29 3.02
C PHE A 125 10.61 16.47 2.32
N THR A 126 10.23 15.58 1.39
CA THR A 126 11.14 14.86 0.49
C THR A 126 10.93 15.29 -0.95
N THR A 127 10.14 14.55 -1.75
CA THR A 127 10.00 14.74 -3.19
C THR A 127 9.43 16.11 -3.58
N VAL A 128 8.45 16.65 -2.83
CA VAL A 128 7.90 17.99 -3.09
C VAL A 128 8.94 19.06 -2.77
N LYS A 129 9.64 18.93 -1.64
CA LYS A 129 10.74 19.83 -1.27
C LYS A 129 11.82 19.86 -2.36
N ASP A 130 12.21 18.70 -2.86
CA ASP A 130 13.27 18.61 -3.87
C ASP A 130 12.79 19.08 -5.24
N ALA A 131 11.53 18.84 -5.62
CA ALA A 131 10.93 19.43 -6.82
C ALA A 131 10.92 20.96 -6.78
N LEU A 132 10.55 21.56 -5.64
CA LEU A 132 10.54 23.01 -5.45
C LEU A 132 11.95 23.63 -5.55
N LYS A 133 12.97 22.96 -5.00
CA LYS A 133 14.37 23.42 -5.10
C LYS A 133 14.88 23.56 -6.54
N THR A 134 14.27 22.87 -7.50
CA THR A 134 14.68 22.99 -8.91
C THR A 134 14.37 24.35 -9.53
N GLY A 135 13.49 25.15 -8.92
CA GLY A 135 12.96 26.38 -9.50
C GLY A 135 12.02 26.16 -10.69
N LYS A 136 11.70 24.91 -11.04
CA LYS A 136 10.84 24.51 -12.16
C LYS A 136 9.48 23.96 -11.72
N CYS A 137 9.20 23.98 -10.42
CA CYS A 137 7.95 23.48 -9.84
C CYS A 137 7.20 24.64 -9.18
N THR A 138 5.92 24.80 -9.54
CA THR A 138 4.98 25.69 -8.86
C THR A 138 4.01 24.84 -8.05
N LEU A 139 3.98 25.03 -6.73
CA LEU A 139 3.01 24.38 -5.84
C LEU A 139 1.84 25.32 -5.56
N ILE A 140 0.63 24.89 -5.90
CA ILE A 140 -0.61 25.58 -5.55
C ILE A 140 -1.35 24.70 -4.53
N THR A 141 -1.46 25.20 -3.29
CA THR A 141 -2.20 24.51 -2.22
C THR A 141 -3.65 24.98 -2.17
N ASN A 142 -4.52 24.21 -1.51
CA ASN A 142 -5.97 24.48 -1.47
C ASN A 142 -6.58 24.54 -2.88
N ALA A 143 -6.07 23.75 -3.83
CA ALA A 143 -6.61 23.64 -5.18
C ALA A 143 -7.33 22.29 -5.32
N VAL A 144 -8.66 22.29 -5.21
CA VAL A 144 -9.47 21.08 -5.34
C VAL A 144 -9.84 20.91 -6.81
N VAL A 145 -9.09 20.06 -7.52
CA VAL A 145 -9.31 19.81 -8.95
C VAL A 145 -10.67 19.15 -9.16
N ALA A 146 -11.49 19.75 -10.02
CA ALA A 146 -12.84 19.26 -10.33
C ALA A 146 -12.86 18.40 -11.60
N GLN A 147 -12.10 18.80 -12.62
CA GLN A 147 -12.08 18.14 -13.93
C GLN A 147 -10.81 18.46 -14.73
N VAL A 148 -10.49 17.57 -15.66
CA VAL A 148 -9.61 17.78 -16.80
C VAL A 148 -10.43 18.45 -17.91
N ASN A 149 -9.89 19.51 -18.49
CA ASN A 149 -10.54 20.23 -19.59
C ASN A 149 -10.07 19.67 -20.93
N THR A 150 -10.99 19.41 -21.85
CA THR A 150 -10.69 18.90 -23.19
C THR A 150 -10.51 20.05 -24.19
N SER A 151 -9.55 19.91 -25.10
CA SER A 151 -9.34 20.85 -26.21
C SER A 151 -10.48 20.73 -27.23
N PRO A 152 -11.05 21.85 -27.72
CA PRO A 152 -12.14 21.79 -28.70
C PRO A 152 -11.78 20.97 -29.94
N GLY A 153 -12.65 20.02 -30.32
CA GLY A 153 -12.47 19.18 -31.50
C GLY A 153 -11.32 18.16 -31.42
N SER A 154 -10.76 17.94 -30.23
CA SER A 154 -9.61 17.05 -30.01
C SER A 154 -9.88 16.14 -28.81
N ASN A 155 -9.26 14.96 -28.80
CA ASN A 155 -9.22 14.08 -27.64
C ASN A 155 -8.03 14.38 -26.71
N ARG A 156 -7.59 15.64 -26.61
CA ARG A 156 -6.44 16.04 -25.79
C ARG A 156 -6.84 16.98 -24.66
N ALA A 157 -6.23 16.83 -23.49
CA ALA A 157 -6.39 17.77 -22.40
C ALA A 157 -5.79 19.14 -22.75
N ALA A 158 -6.48 20.20 -22.38
CA ALA A 158 -6.03 21.60 -22.43
C ALA A 158 -5.49 22.08 -21.07
N GLY A 159 -5.78 21.35 -19.98
CA GLY A 159 -5.47 21.73 -18.62
C GLY A 159 -6.47 21.17 -17.61
N VAL A 160 -6.58 21.80 -16.45
CA VAL A 160 -7.51 21.43 -15.38
C VAL A 160 -8.28 22.63 -14.85
N THR A 161 -9.50 22.39 -14.39
CA THR A 161 -10.30 23.34 -13.61
C THR A 161 -10.29 22.90 -12.16
N PHE A 162 -10.03 23.83 -11.24
CA PHE A 162 -10.06 23.58 -9.80
C PHE A 162 -10.86 24.63 -9.06
N VAL A 163 -11.43 24.24 -7.92
CA VAL A 163 -12.06 25.15 -6.96
C VAL A 163 -11.04 25.48 -5.88
N ASP A 164 -10.83 26.77 -5.65
CA ASP A 164 -10.01 27.25 -4.54
C ASP A 164 -10.69 26.87 -3.21
N GLY A 165 -9.98 26.12 -2.38
CA GLY A 165 -10.54 25.46 -1.22
C GLY A 165 -10.98 26.43 -0.12
N LEU A 166 -10.45 27.65 -0.13
CA LEU A 166 -10.76 28.70 0.84
C LEU A 166 -11.78 29.68 0.28
N THR A 167 -11.51 30.22 -0.91
CA THR A 167 -12.32 31.30 -1.51
C THR A 167 -13.52 30.78 -2.30
N ARG A 168 -13.56 29.47 -2.59
CA ARG A 168 -14.55 28.81 -3.45
C ARG A 168 -14.57 29.30 -4.90
N GLN A 169 -13.57 30.08 -5.31
CA GLN A 169 -13.47 30.57 -6.69
C GLN A 169 -13.00 29.45 -7.62
N THR A 170 -13.66 29.32 -8.76
CA THR A 170 -13.24 28.42 -9.84
C THR A 170 -12.11 29.05 -10.64
N LYS A 171 -11.04 28.29 -10.86
CA LYS A 171 -9.85 28.71 -11.60
C LYS A 171 -9.43 27.63 -12.60
N THR A 172 -8.77 28.04 -13.67
CA THR A 172 -8.28 27.14 -14.72
C THR A 172 -6.76 27.28 -14.88
N VAL A 173 -6.07 26.15 -14.98
CA VAL A 173 -4.63 26.08 -15.31
C VAL A 173 -4.47 25.31 -16.60
N ARG A 174 -3.73 25.87 -17.56
CA ARG A 174 -3.42 25.23 -18.85
C ARG A 174 -2.10 24.47 -18.77
N GLY A 175 -2.01 23.36 -19.50
CA GLY A 175 -0.79 22.55 -19.57
C GLY A 175 -0.77 21.66 -20.80
N LYS A 176 0.42 21.29 -21.27
CA LYS A 176 0.59 20.36 -22.40
C LYS A 176 0.19 18.93 -22.03
N THR A 177 0.34 18.58 -20.76
CA THR A 177 0.09 17.25 -20.19
C THR A 177 -0.58 17.42 -18.84
N VAL A 178 -1.49 16.51 -18.51
CA VAL A 178 -2.07 16.39 -17.17
C VAL A 178 -1.67 15.05 -16.58
N ILE A 179 -1.15 15.04 -15.37
CA ILE A 179 -0.79 13.82 -14.63
C ILE A 179 -1.65 13.80 -13.37
N LEU A 180 -2.51 12.80 -13.26
CA LEU A 180 -3.34 12.57 -12.09
C LEU A 180 -2.58 11.67 -11.11
N CYS A 181 -2.36 12.22 -9.91
CA CYS A 181 -1.75 11.53 -8.77
C CYS A 181 -2.60 11.80 -7.51
N ALA A 182 -3.92 11.77 -7.65
CA ALA A 182 -4.86 12.26 -6.63
C ALA A 182 -5.28 11.20 -5.61
N GLN A 183 -4.70 9.98 -5.66
CA GLN A 183 -5.22 8.73 -5.07
C GLN A 183 -6.25 8.09 -6.00
N ALA A 184 -6.35 6.76 -5.99
CA ALA A 184 -7.08 5.99 -6.99
C ALA A 184 -8.53 6.46 -7.22
N LEU A 185 -9.26 6.70 -6.13
CA LEU A 185 -10.65 7.13 -6.17
C LEU A 185 -10.77 8.55 -6.69
N GLU A 186 -9.99 9.50 -6.16
CA GLU A 186 -10.09 10.90 -6.60
C GLU A 186 -9.58 11.11 -8.03
N SER A 187 -8.54 10.39 -8.46
CA SER A 187 -8.10 10.40 -9.86
C SER A 187 -9.21 9.92 -10.79
N THR A 188 -9.87 8.81 -10.44
CA THR A 188 -11.02 8.32 -11.19
C THR A 188 -12.21 9.28 -11.13
N ARG A 189 -12.49 9.90 -9.98
CA ARG A 189 -13.55 10.89 -9.82
C ARG A 189 -13.33 12.09 -10.73
N ILE A 190 -12.11 12.62 -10.77
CA ILE A 190 -11.74 13.71 -11.67
C ILE A 190 -11.99 13.29 -13.12
N LEU A 191 -11.55 12.09 -13.53
CA LEU A 191 -11.76 11.59 -14.89
C LEU A 191 -13.25 11.45 -15.24
N LEU A 192 -14.07 10.88 -14.35
CA LEU A 192 -15.51 10.74 -14.56
C LEU A 192 -16.22 12.10 -14.67
N ASN A 193 -15.83 13.07 -13.84
CA ASN A 193 -16.36 14.44 -13.93
C ASN A 193 -15.87 15.21 -15.16
N SER A 194 -14.83 14.73 -15.85
CA SER A 194 -14.26 15.40 -17.02
C SER A 194 -15.00 15.12 -18.33
N GLY A 195 -15.96 14.18 -18.33
CA GLY A 195 -16.70 13.80 -19.55
C GLY A 195 -15.79 13.26 -20.66
N ILE A 196 -14.65 12.66 -20.30
CA ILE A 196 -13.73 12.06 -21.27
C ILE A 196 -14.35 10.78 -21.85
N PRO A 197 -13.95 10.37 -23.07
CA PRO A 197 -14.35 9.06 -23.58
C PRO A 197 -13.91 7.95 -22.63
N ASN A 198 -14.74 6.91 -22.55
CA ASN A 198 -14.49 5.68 -21.78
C ASN A 198 -14.77 4.50 -22.71
N SER A 199 -13.98 4.39 -23.79
CA SER A 199 -14.21 3.47 -24.91
C SER A 199 -14.18 1.99 -24.49
N SER A 200 -13.41 1.66 -23.43
CA SER A 200 -13.41 0.33 -22.82
C SER A 200 -14.62 0.06 -21.92
N GLY A 201 -15.28 1.11 -21.40
CA GLY A 201 -16.31 0.99 -20.37
C GLY A 201 -15.78 0.61 -18.99
N LEU A 202 -14.46 0.67 -18.77
CA LEU A 202 -13.78 0.16 -17.58
C LEU A 202 -13.34 1.22 -16.59
N LEU A 203 -13.39 2.51 -16.94
CA LEU A 203 -13.14 3.59 -15.97
C LEU A 203 -14.11 3.46 -14.79
N GLY A 204 -13.54 3.37 -13.59
CA GLY A 204 -14.27 3.18 -12.33
C GLY A 204 -14.50 1.73 -11.94
N ARG A 205 -14.22 0.72 -12.79
CA ARG A 205 -14.46 -0.70 -12.50
C ARG A 205 -13.21 -1.43 -12.02
N GLY A 206 -13.41 -2.56 -11.34
CA GLY A 206 -12.30 -3.36 -10.83
C GLY A 206 -11.71 -2.77 -9.56
N LEU A 207 -12.52 -2.02 -8.78
CA LEU A 207 -12.07 -1.44 -7.52
C LEU A 207 -11.62 -2.55 -6.57
N MET A 208 -10.39 -2.40 -6.08
CA MET A 208 -9.79 -3.26 -5.07
C MET A 208 -9.43 -2.42 -3.84
N ASP A 209 -9.41 -3.09 -2.69
CA ASP A 209 -8.72 -2.70 -1.46
C ASP A 209 -8.15 -3.99 -0.88
N HIS A 210 -7.09 -3.94 -0.08
CA HIS A 210 -6.63 -5.17 0.58
C HIS A 210 -7.74 -5.73 1.47
N SER A 211 -8.00 -7.04 1.35
CA SER A 211 -8.85 -7.72 2.31
C SER A 211 -8.07 -7.85 3.62
N SER A 212 -8.56 -7.21 4.69
CA SER A 212 -7.88 -7.17 6.00
C SER A 212 -8.81 -7.64 7.12
N GLY A 213 -8.31 -7.69 8.36
CA GLY A 213 -9.15 -7.85 9.54
C GLY A 213 -9.11 -9.22 10.21
N SER A 214 -8.73 -10.30 9.51
CA SER A 214 -8.44 -11.61 10.14
C SER A 214 -7.02 -11.68 10.73
N GLY A 215 -6.74 -12.76 11.45
CA GLY A 215 -5.43 -13.04 12.03
C GLY A 215 -5.54 -13.74 13.39
N ALA A 216 -4.47 -13.66 14.19
CA ALA A 216 -4.46 -14.18 15.54
C ALA A 216 -3.59 -13.35 16.47
N SER A 217 -3.86 -13.44 17.77
CA SER A 217 -3.04 -12.86 18.83
C SER A 217 -2.90 -13.84 19.99
N GLY A 218 -1.87 -13.68 20.81
CA GLY A 218 -1.63 -14.50 21.99
C GLY A 218 -0.49 -13.96 22.84
N GLU A 219 -0.10 -14.75 23.84
CA GLU A 219 0.89 -14.37 24.85
C GLU A 219 2.06 -15.36 24.88
N LEU A 220 3.29 -14.87 24.75
CA LEU A 220 4.50 -15.68 24.84
C LEU A 220 4.99 -15.74 26.30
N THR A 221 4.33 -16.58 27.10
CA THR A 221 4.58 -16.72 28.55
C THR A 221 5.99 -17.16 28.93
N GLN A 222 6.79 -17.64 27.97
CA GLN A 222 8.19 -18.01 28.17
C GLN A 222 9.15 -16.80 28.23
N PHE A 223 8.68 -15.59 27.93
CA PHE A 223 9.47 -14.35 28.04
C PHE A 223 9.02 -13.54 29.26
N ASN A 224 9.98 -13.22 30.13
CA ASN A 224 9.76 -12.46 31.37
C ASN A 224 10.29 -11.01 31.28
N GLU A 225 10.37 -10.45 30.06
CA GLU A 225 10.76 -9.05 29.89
C GLU A 225 9.62 -8.13 30.34
N ARG A 226 9.92 -7.26 31.31
CA ARG A 226 8.95 -6.26 31.77
C ARG A 226 8.75 -5.18 30.71
N PRO A 227 7.51 -4.68 30.53
CA PRO A 227 7.25 -3.55 29.67
C PRO A 227 8.03 -2.33 30.16
N SER A 228 8.71 -1.67 29.24
CA SER A 228 9.48 -0.47 29.52
C SER A 228 9.29 0.51 28.37
N PRO A 229 9.09 1.80 28.67
CA PRO A 229 9.12 2.85 27.65
C PRO A 229 10.55 3.11 27.13
N TYR A 230 11.57 2.38 27.62
CA TYR A 230 12.97 2.54 27.24
C TYR A 230 13.71 1.23 26.91
N SER A 231 13.15 0.04 27.18
CA SER A 231 13.78 -1.26 26.84
C SER A 231 13.06 -2.04 25.74
N GLY A 232 13.83 -2.65 24.85
CA GLY A 232 13.37 -3.28 23.61
C GLY A 232 13.65 -2.39 22.39
N PRO A 233 13.61 -2.93 21.15
CA PRO A 233 13.78 -2.10 19.97
C PRO A 233 12.55 -1.20 19.84
N HIS A 234 12.64 0.03 20.32
CA HIS A 234 11.58 1.06 20.27
C HIS A 234 11.34 1.52 18.83
N ARG A 235 10.92 0.61 17.96
CA ARG A 235 10.93 0.80 16.51
C ARG A 235 9.55 0.99 15.94
N ALA A 236 9.42 1.93 15.01
CA ALA A 236 8.17 2.22 14.29
C ALA A 236 7.93 1.24 13.12
N ASN A 237 8.13 -0.05 13.38
CA ASN A 237 8.05 -1.13 12.40
C ASN A 237 7.60 -2.42 13.11
N GLY A 238 7.06 -3.38 12.37
CA GLY A 238 6.71 -4.72 12.84
C GLY A 238 7.55 -5.81 12.18
N ILE A 239 7.07 -7.04 12.24
CA ILE A 239 7.49 -8.15 11.37
C ILE A 239 6.54 -8.30 10.19
N TYR A 240 7.01 -8.99 9.15
CA TYR A 240 6.19 -9.45 8.04
C TYR A 240 6.38 -10.95 7.83
N VAL A 241 5.28 -11.68 7.78
CA VAL A 241 5.26 -13.07 7.34
C VAL A 241 4.95 -13.07 5.85
N ILE A 242 5.92 -13.56 5.07
CA ILE A 242 5.82 -13.57 3.61
C ILE A 242 4.74 -14.57 3.17
N ARG A 243 4.00 -14.23 2.11
CA ARG A 243 3.00 -15.10 1.50
C ARG A 243 3.56 -16.50 1.26
N PHE A 244 2.85 -17.50 1.78
CA PHE A 244 3.20 -18.91 1.60
C PHE A 244 2.08 -19.71 0.92
N ARG A 245 0.84 -19.20 0.89
CA ARG A 245 -0.29 -19.81 0.18
C ARG A 245 -0.30 -19.45 -1.30
N ASN A 246 -0.67 -20.42 -2.14
CA ASN A 246 -0.81 -20.25 -3.59
C ASN A 246 0.42 -19.57 -4.22
N THR A 247 1.61 -19.98 -3.80
CA THR A 247 2.88 -19.60 -4.42
C THR A 247 3.37 -20.74 -5.30
N MET A 248 4.31 -20.50 -6.22
CA MET A 248 4.80 -21.52 -7.16
C MET A 248 5.31 -22.80 -6.48
N LYS A 249 5.88 -22.69 -5.27
CA LYS A 249 6.47 -23.80 -4.50
C LYS A 249 5.71 -24.08 -3.19
N GLY A 250 4.64 -23.36 -2.91
CA GLY A 250 3.94 -23.40 -1.64
C GLY A 250 2.64 -24.21 -1.67
N PRO A 251 2.00 -24.39 -0.50
CA PRO A 251 0.70 -25.06 -0.41
C PRO A 251 -0.37 -24.33 -1.24
N GLN A 252 -1.03 -25.08 -2.12
CA GLN A 252 -2.18 -24.60 -2.89
C GLN A 252 -3.47 -24.75 -2.09
N GLN A 253 -4.41 -23.86 -2.33
CA GLN A 253 -5.71 -23.78 -1.68
C GLN A 253 -6.81 -24.05 -2.70
N LYS A 254 -7.84 -24.76 -2.27
CA LYS A 254 -8.96 -25.16 -3.15
C LYS A 254 -10.09 -24.13 -3.18
N ASN A 255 -10.24 -23.39 -2.08
CA ASN A 255 -11.41 -22.54 -1.85
C ASN A 255 -11.14 -21.05 -2.14
N PHE A 256 -9.89 -20.70 -2.43
CA PHE A 256 -9.51 -19.35 -2.81
C PHE A 256 -8.23 -19.36 -3.66
N ILE A 257 -8.14 -18.38 -4.55
CA ILE A 257 -6.94 -18.04 -5.33
C ILE A 257 -6.27 -16.82 -4.72
N ARG A 258 -5.09 -16.44 -5.24
CA ARG A 258 -4.21 -15.42 -4.61
C ARG A 258 -3.75 -15.83 -3.21
N GLY A 259 -3.23 -14.89 -2.43
CA GLY A 259 -2.79 -15.20 -1.07
C GLY A 259 -2.73 -13.98 -0.18
N TYR A 260 -2.13 -14.21 0.98
CA TYR A 260 -2.02 -13.22 2.04
C TYR A 260 -0.62 -13.26 2.66
N GLY A 261 -0.21 -12.13 3.21
CA GLY A 261 0.87 -12.03 4.19
C GLY A 261 0.33 -11.59 5.54
N PHE A 262 1.18 -11.63 6.57
CA PHE A 262 0.84 -11.08 7.88
C PHE A 262 1.76 -9.95 8.27
N GLN A 263 1.20 -8.89 8.84
CA GLN A 263 1.95 -7.88 9.58
C GLN A 263 1.66 -8.04 11.07
N GLY A 264 2.65 -7.75 11.90
CA GLY A 264 2.49 -7.91 13.33
C GLY A 264 3.75 -7.63 14.10
N GLY A 265 3.84 -8.20 15.28
CA GLY A 265 5.01 -8.05 16.14
C GLY A 265 4.84 -8.82 17.43
N ALA A 266 5.91 -8.87 18.20
CA ALA A 266 5.87 -9.41 19.54
C ALA A 266 6.65 -8.48 20.48
N VAL A 267 5.98 -7.93 21.49
CA VAL A 267 6.56 -6.94 22.40
C VAL A 267 6.01 -7.12 23.82
N PRO A 268 6.79 -6.77 24.86
CA PRO A 268 6.26 -6.68 26.21
C PRO A 268 5.32 -5.47 26.31
N GLY A 269 4.08 -5.71 26.74
CA GLY A 269 3.03 -4.71 26.93
C GLY A 269 2.64 -4.58 28.39
N PHE A 270 2.17 -3.39 28.77
CA PHE A 270 1.60 -3.15 30.10
C PHE A 270 0.25 -3.86 30.25
N HIS A 271 0.01 -4.46 31.41
CA HIS A 271 -1.24 -5.17 31.68
C HIS A 271 -2.30 -4.21 32.26
N PHE A 272 -2.74 -3.23 31.46
CA PHE A 272 -3.68 -2.16 31.88
C PHE A 272 -5.06 -2.67 32.33
N THR A 273 -5.40 -3.91 32.02
CA THR A 273 -6.64 -4.58 32.45
C THR A 273 -6.51 -5.27 33.81
N SER A 274 -5.38 -5.14 34.51
CA SER A 274 -5.21 -5.67 35.87
C SER A 274 -6.29 -5.10 36.81
N PRO A 275 -6.95 -5.92 37.64
CA PRO A 275 -7.97 -5.43 38.56
C PRO A 275 -7.37 -4.60 39.71
N GLY A 276 -8.20 -3.75 40.33
CA GLY A 276 -7.85 -2.96 41.52
C GLY A 276 -7.31 -1.56 41.21
N PHE A 277 -6.80 -0.90 42.25
CA PHE A 277 -6.21 0.44 42.19
C PHE A 277 -5.05 0.58 43.19
N GLY A 278 -4.34 1.71 43.17
CA GLY A 278 -3.26 1.98 44.14
C GLY A 278 -1.95 1.23 43.84
N ALA A 279 -1.19 0.90 44.89
CA ALA A 279 0.15 0.33 44.75
C ALA A 279 0.14 -1.06 44.08
N ASP A 280 -0.88 -1.88 44.35
CA ASP A 280 -0.97 -3.25 43.85
C ASP A 280 -1.29 -3.27 42.36
N PHE A 281 -2.22 -2.43 41.91
CA PHE A 281 -2.47 -2.19 40.48
C PHE A 281 -1.21 -1.73 39.76
N LYS A 282 -0.48 -0.76 40.33
CA LYS A 282 0.79 -0.27 39.75
C LYS A 282 1.86 -1.35 39.62
N ARG A 283 1.89 -2.36 40.51
CA ARG A 283 2.79 -3.51 40.37
C ARG A 283 2.30 -4.46 39.29
N ALA A 284 1.02 -4.86 39.33
CA ALA A 284 0.43 -5.80 38.37
C ALA A 284 0.56 -5.32 36.91
N VAL A 285 0.29 -4.03 36.64
CA VAL A 285 0.44 -3.44 35.30
C VAL A 285 1.88 -3.55 34.77
N LYS A 286 2.88 -3.47 35.67
CA LYS A 286 4.32 -3.51 35.35
C LYS A 286 4.90 -4.91 35.24
N GLU A 287 4.23 -5.95 35.76
CA GLU A 287 4.62 -7.32 35.43
C GLU A 287 4.35 -7.60 33.94
N GLY A 288 3.29 -6.97 33.39
CA GLY A 288 3.03 -6.93 31.95
C GLY A 288 2.68 -8.28 31.33
N VAL A 289 2.54 -8.27 30.01
CA VAL A 289 2.31 -9.46 29.19
C VAL A 289 3.17 -9.37 27.94
N TYR A 290 3.82 -10.46 27.53
CA TYR A 290 4.55 -10.49 26.27
C TYR A 290 3.60 -10.87 25.14
N GLY A 291 2.97 -9.86 24.53
CA GLY A 291 1.98 -10.07 23.48
C GLY A 291 2.64 -10.37 22.14
N ILE A 292 1.99 -11.20 21.32
CA ILE A 292 2.28 -11.38 19.91
C ILE A 292 0.98 -11.30 19.12
N ASN A 293 1.02 -10.66 17.95
CA ASN A 293 -0.13 -10.59 17.05
C ASN A 293 0.30 -10.67 15.59
N LEU A 294 -0.60 -11.18 14.76
CA LEU A 294 -0.51 -11.24 13.31
C LEU A 294 -1.85 -10.78 12.73
N GLY A 295 -1.82 -9.76 11.89
CA GLY A 295 -2.95 -9.25 11.13
C GLY A 295 -2.76 -9.51 9.64
N THR A 296 -3.79 -10.05 9.01
CA THR A 296 -3.78 -10.46 7.59
C THR A 296 -3.88 -9.25 6.67
N PHE A 297 -3.06 -9.25 5.62
CA PHE A 297 -3.29 -8.48 4.40
C PHE A 297 -3.40 -9.47 3.24
N GLY A 298 -4.61 -9.62 2.71
CA GLY A 298 -4.92 -10.48 1.59
C GLY A 298 -5.22 -9.69 0.33
N GLU A 299 -4.96 -10.31 -0.81
CA GLU A 299 -5.36 -9.76 -2.10
C GLU A 299 -6.89 -9.75 -2.22
N SER A 300 -7.45 -8.67 -2.77
CA SER A 300 -8.85 -8.64 -3.20
C SER A 300 -8.89 -8.70 -4.71
N LEU A 301 -9.74 -9.57 -5.24
CA LEU A 301 -9.89 -9.73 -6.69
C LEU A 301 -10.45 -8.46 -7.36
N ALA A 302 -9.91 -8.10 -8.52
CA ALA A 302 -10.34 -6.98 -9.36
C ALA A 302 -11.67 -7.30 -10.07
N ARG A 303 -12.76 -7.36 -9.31
CA ARG A 303 -14.08 -7.67 -9.85
C ARG A 303 -14.71 -6.43 -10.51
N ASP A 304 -15.27 -6.58 -11.71
CA ASP A 304 -15.89 -5.46 -12.44
C ASP A 304 -17.22 -4.95 -11.83
N ASP A 305 -17.81 -5.73 -10.90
CA ASP A 305 -18.96 -5.32 -10.08
C ASP A 305 -18.57 -4.58 -8.79
N ASN A 306 -17.27 -4.52 -8.48
CA ASN A 306 -16.73 -3.52 -7.57
C ASN A 306 -16.37 -2.29 -8.39
N PHE A 307 -17.08 -1.19 -8.19
CA PHE A 307 -16.95 0.00 -9.02
C PHE A 307 -17.19 1.30 -8.27
N VAL A 308 -16.78 2.39 -8.92
CA VAL A 308 -17.15 3.75 -8.57
C VAL A 308 -17.79 4.47 -9.75
N SER A 309 -18.75 5.32 -9.46
CA SER A 309 -19.43 6.19 -10.42
C SER A 309 -19.69 7.55 -9.81
N ILE A 310 -20.06 8.54 -10.61
CA ILE A 310 -20.54 9.82 -10.06
C ILE A 310 -21.91 9.62 -9.45
N ASP A 311 -22.10 10.10 -8.22
CA ASP A 311 -23.42 10.19 -7.61
C ASP A 311 -24.18 11.37 -8.25
N PRO A 312 -25.41 11.16 -8.76
CA PRO A 312 -26.16 12.21 -9.46
C PRO A 312 -26.63 13.35 -8.54
N ASN A 313 -26.70 13.10 -7.23
CA ASN A 313 -27.31 14.02 -6.27
C ASN A 313 -26.32 14.52 -5.21
N LEU A 314 -25.29 13.73 -4.90
CA LEU A 314 -24.30 14.07 -3.88
C LEU A 314 -23.16 14.90 -4.49
N LYS A 315 -22.87 16.01 -3.81
CA LYS A 315 -21.71 16.87 -4.10
C LYS A 315 -20.86 16.96 -2.84
N ASP A 316 -19.56 17.12 -3.03
CA ASP A 316 -18.66 17.40 -1.92
C ASP A 316 -18.81 18.83 -1.40
N ALA A 317 -17.98 19.17 -0.41
CA ALA A 317 -18.01 20.48 0.21
C ALA A 317 -17.79 21.64 -0.78
N TRP A 318 -17.17 21.42 -1.94
CA TRP A 318 -16.86 22.41 -2.97
C TRP A 318 -17.84 22.41 -4.15
N GLY A 319 -18.93 21.64 -4.05
CA GLY A 319 -19.96 21.55 -5.08
C GLY A 319 -19.58 20.65 -6.26
N ILE A 320 -18.52 19.86 -6.13
CA ILE A 320 -18.06 18.92 -7.16
C ILE A 320 -18.81 17.60 -6.94
N PRO A 321 -19.41 16.96 -7.98
CA PRO A 321 -20.10 15.68 -7.83
C PRO A 321 -19.21 14.63 -7.15
N ALA A 322 -19.75 13.96 -6.14
CA ALA A 322 -19.05 12.96 -5.33
C ALA A 322 -19.08 11.58 -6.00
N LEU A 323 -18.24 10.65 -5.52
CA LEU A 323 -18.33 9.26 -5.92
C LEU A 323 -19.44 8.54 -5.16
N HIS A 324 -20.22 7.76 -5.90
CA HIS A 324 -20.89 6.58 -5.39
C HIS A 324 -19.89 5.40 -5.45
N ILE A 325 -19.65 4.75 -4.31
CA ILE A 325 -18.71 3.62 -4.20
C ILE A 325 -19.52 2.36 -3.91
N SER A 326 -19.41 1.36 -4.78
CA SER A 326 -20.03 0.05 -4.62
C SER A 326 -18.94 -1.01 -4.60
N MET A 327 -18.64 -1.54 -3.43
CA MET A 327 -17.63 -2.60 -3.27
C MET A 327 -18.04 -3.58 -2.17
N ALA A 328 -17.81 -4.86 -2.43
CA ALA A 328 -17.91 -5.91 -1.42
C ALA A 328 -16.77 -6.94 -1.58
N HIS A 329 -16.39 -7.56 -0.47
CA HIS A 329 -15.57 -8.76 -0.50
C HIS A 329 -16.42 -9.98 -0.89
N GLY A 330 -15.88 -10.87 -1.71
CA GLY A 330 -16.54 -12.07 -2.21
C GLY A 330 -16.25 -13.32 -1.36
N GLU A 331 -16.66 -14.48 -1.88
CA GLU A 331 -16.39 -15.78 -1.25
C GLU A 331 -14.90 -16.11 -1.21
N ASN A 332 -14.15 -15.69 -2.24
CA ASN A 332 -12.69 -15.84 -2.32
C ASN A 332 -12.00 -15.19 -1.11
N GLU A 333 -12.29 -13.92 -0.84
CA GLU A 333 -11.69 -13.19 0.29
C GLU A 333 -12.16 -13.77 1.63
N ARG A 334 -13.45 -14.14 1.77
CA ARG A 334 -13.94 -14.78 3.01
C ARG A 334 -13.23 -16.11 3.29
N ALA A 335 -13.07 -16.97 2.29
CA ALA A 335 -12.35 -18.23 2.42
C ALA A 335 -10.86 -18.02 2.74
N MET A 336 -10.24 -17.02 2.10
CA MET A 336 -8.86 -16.61 2.37
C MET A 336 -8.67 -16.17 3.83
N HIS A 337 -9.59 -15.36 4.37
CA HIS A 337 -9.52 -14.86 5.76
C HIS A 337 -9.79 -15.94 6.81
N ALA A 338 -10.60 -16.95 6.47
CA ALA A 338 -10.76 -18.14 7.32
C ALA A 338 -9.45 -18.94 7.44
N ASP A 339 -8.78 -19.21 6.31
CA ASP A 339 -7.46 -19.88 6.31
C ASP A 339 -6.40 -19.03 7.00
N ALA A 340 -6.38 -17.71 6.76
CA ALA A 340 -5.39 -16.83 7.36
C ALA A 340 -5.50 -16.78 8.90
N GLY A 341 -6.71 -16.71 9.46
CA GLY A 341 -6.90 -16.79 10.91
C GLY A 341 -6.39 -18.11 11.50
N ALA A 342 -6.72 -19.23 10.86
CA ALA A 342 -6.26 -20.55 11.29
C ALA A 342 -4.74 -20.71 11.19
N ALA A 343 -4.13 -20.29 10.07
CA ALA A 343 -2.70 -20.38 9.86
C ALA A 343 -1.90 -19.46 10.81
N ALA A 344 -2.43 -18.27 11.12
CA ALA A 344 -1.83 -17.41 12.14
C ALA A 344 -1.84 -18.09 13.51
N ALA A 345 -2.97 -18.67 13.93
CA ALA A 345 -3.10 -19.37 15.20
C ALA A 345 -2.15 -20.57 15.30
N GLU A 346 -2.06 -21.38 14.25
CA GLU A 346 -1.12 -22.51 14.14
C GLU A 346 0.33 -22.07 14.36
N MET A 347 0.74 -20.95 13.75
CA MET A 347 2.11 -20.43 13.92
C MET A 347 2.35 -19.91 15.34
N LEU A 348 1.37 -19.23 15.93
CA LEU A 348 1.47 -18.73 17.31
C LEU A 348 1.54 -19.88 18.32
N GLU A 349 0.71 -20.91 18.16
CA GLU A 349 0.71 -22.11 18.99
C GLU A 349 2.06 -22.85 18.91
N ALA A 350 2.58 -23.03 17.69
CA ALA A 350 3.89 -23.65 17.49
C ALA A 350 5.03 -22.85 18.16
N ALA A 351 4.91 -21.52 18.23
CA ALA A 351 5.82 -20.64 18.94
C ALA A 351 5.63 -20.66 20.47
N GLY A 352 4.68 -21.44 20.99
CA GLY A 352 4.41 -21.60 22.41
C GLY A 352 3.46 -20.54 23.00
N ALA A 353 2.80 -19.75 22.15
CA ALA A 353 1.86 -18.75 22.62
C ALA A 353 0.68 -19.41 23.37
N LYS A 354 0.19 -18.72 24.40
CA LYS A 354 -1.00 -19.06 25.18
C LYS A 354 -2.09 -18.02 24.95
N ASN A 355 -3.29 -18.31 25.43
CA ASN A 355 -4.45 -17.41 25.35
C ASN A 355 -4.71 -16.94 23.91
N ILE A 356 -4.57 -17.85 22.95
CA ILE A 356 -4.67 -17.53 21.53
C ILE A 356 -6.11 -17.13 21.19
N ARG A 357 -6.25 -15.95 20.59
CA ARG A 357 -7.51 -15.42 20.06
C ARG A 357 -7.41 -15.36 18.55
N ILE A 358 -8.37 -16.01 17.88
CA ILE A 358 -8.42 -16.13 16.43
C ILE A 358 -9.52 -15.20 15.91
N LYS A 359 -9.24 -14.51 14.82
CA LYS A 359 -10.24 -13.77 14.04
C LYS A 359 -10.20 -14.24 12.60
N THR A 360 -11.34 -14.67 12.08
CA THR A 360 -11.50 -15.21 10.72
C THR A 360 -12.36 -14.32 9.82
N THR A 361 -12.89 -13.23 10.36
CA THR A 361 -13.75 -12.31 9.61
C THR A 361 -12.93 -11.27 8.87
N VAL A 362 -13.24 -11.10 7.59
CA VAL A 362 -12.75 -9.98 6.78
C VAL A 362 -13.44 -8.69 7.24
N ALA A 363 -12.68 -7.60 7.32
CA ALA A 363 -13.20 -6.27 7.58
C ALA A 363 -13.96 -5.74 6.36
N GLU A 364 -14.74 -4.67 6.55
CA GLU A 364 -15.38 -3.99 5.43
C GLU A 364 -14.35 -3.42 4.45
N PRO A 365 -14.63 -3.39 3.14
CA PRO A 365 -13.78 -2.72 2.17
C PRO A 365 -13.50 -1.26 2.54
N GLY A 366 -12.29 -0.78 2.25
CA GLY A 366 -11.81 0.56 2.60
C GLY A 366 -11.06 0.62 3.94
N MET A 367 -11.19 -0.41 4.79
CA MET A 367 -10.50 -0.44 6.09
C MET A 367 -8.99 -0.64 5.99
N ALA A 368 -8.47 -1.17 4.86
CA ALA A 368 -7.02 -1.25 4.64
C ALA A 368 -6.43 0.03 4.04
N ILE A 369 -7.27 0.94 3.50
CA ILE A 369 -6.88 2.24 2.96
C ILE A 369 -5.83 2.07 1.83
N HIS A 370 -6.04 1.04 1.00
CA HIS A 370 -5.23 0.73 -0.17
C HIS A 370 -6.14 0.57 -1.39
N GLU A 371 -6.91 1.59 -1.74
CA GLU A 371 -7.82 1.54 -2.88
C GLU A 371 -7.05 1.60 -4.21
N LEU A 372 -7.44 0.72 -5.13
CA LEU A 372 -6.68 0.42 -6.36
C LEU A 372 -7.61 0.07 -7.53
N GLY A 373 -7.08 0.17 -8.75
CA GLY A 373 -7.57 -0.55 -9.93
C GLY A 373 -8.66 0.11 -10.78
N THR A 374 -9.18 1.26 -10.34
CA THR A 374 -10.27 1.99 -10.98
C THR A 374 -9.95 2.60 -12.37
N ALA A 375 -8.71 2.50 -12.84
CA ALA A 375 -8.27 2.87 -14.18
C ALA A 375 -7.16 1.92 -14.68
N ARG A 376 -7.38 0.61 -14.53
CA ARG A 376 -6.38 -0.44 -14.77
C ARG A 376 -5.58 -0.31 -16.06
N MET A 377 -4.31 -0.68 -15.95
CA MET A 377 -3.32 -0.72 -17.01
C MET A 377 -3.51 -1.93 -17.94
N GLY A 378 -3.19 -1.80 -19.23
CA GLY A 378 -3.16 -2.92 -20.17
C GLY A 378 -2.72 -2.54 -21.59
N ASN A 379 -2.45 -3.55 -22.42
CA ASN A 379 -2.02 -3.37 -23.81
C ASN A 379 -3.18 -3.12 -24.78
N ASP A 380 -4.39 -3.58 -24.43
CA ASP A 380 -5.57 -3.49 -25.28
C ASP A 380 -6.48 -2.35 -24.79
N PRO A 381 -6.71 -1.30 -25.60
CA PRO A 381 -7.59 -0.19 -25.23
C PRO A 381 -9.05 -0.61 -25.01
N LYS A 382 -9.46 -1.81 -25.45
CA LYS A 382 -10.80 -2.36 -25.16
C LYS A 382 -10.88 -3.06 -23.80
N LYS A 383 -9.74 -3.38 -23.17
CA LYS A 383 -9.66 -4.14 -21.92
C LYS A 383 -8.97 -3.39 -20.77
N SER A 384 -8.54 -2.16 -21.03
CA SER A 384 -7.85 -1.31 -20.06
C SER A 384 -8.21 0.15 -20.25
N VAL A 385 -7.93 0.96 -19.23
CA VAL A 385 -8.16 2.42 -19.26
C VAL A 385 -6.86 3.14 -19.57
N THR A 386 -5.76 2.64 -19.02
CA THR A 386 -4.41 3.14 -19.28
C THR A 386 -3.57 2.14 -20.06
N ASP A 387 -2.62 2.64 -20.83
CA ASP A 387 -1.56 1.88 -21.48
C ASP A 387 -0.49 1.44 -20.45
N PRO A 388 0.53 0.67 -20.85
CA PRO A 388 1.58 0.20 -19.94
C PRO A 388 2.40 1.30 -19.25
N TYR A 389 2.27 2.56 -19.64
CA TYR A 389 2.97 3.72 -19.07
C TYR A 389 2.03 4.66 -18.31
N CYS A 390 0.87 4.15 -17.87
CA CYS A 390 -0.15 4.91 -17.15
C CYS A 390 -0.84 6.00 -17.99
N GLN A 391 -0.68 6.00 -19.31
CA GLN A 391 -1.29 6.98 -20.21
C GLN A 391 -2.71 6.55 -20.57
N LEU A 392 -3.68 7.46 -20.58
CA LEU A 392 -5.03 7.11 -21.05
C LEU A 392 -5.02 6.78 -22.53
N HIS A 393 -5.69 5.68 -22.90
CA HIS A 393 -5.89 5.29 -24.30
C HIS A 393 -6.71 6.33 -25.07
N ASP A 394 -7.77 6.83 -24.43
CA ASP A 394 -8.71 7.76 -25.06
C ASP A 394 -8.22 9.22 -25.07
N MET A 395 -7.22 9.56 -24.24
CA MET A 395 -6.69 10.93 -24.11
C MET A 395 -5.16 10.94 -23.94
N PRO A 396 -4.38 11.03 -25.02
CA PRO A 396 -2.96 10.64 -25.05
C PRO A 396 -1.98 11.60 -24.35
N ASN A 397 -2.47 12.70 -23.80
CA ASN A 397 -1.69 13.62 -22.96
C ASN A 397 -2.18 13.69 -21.51
N VAL A 398 -2.96 12.69 -21.08
CA VAL A 398 -3.36 12.49 -19.69
C VAL A 398 -2.82 11.17 -19.17
N PHE A 399 -2.29 11.19 -17.95
CA PHE A 399 -1.75 10.04 -17.27
C PHE A 399 -2.41 9.85 -15.90
N ALA A 400 -2.59 8.62 -15.46
CA ALA A 400 -3.04 8.27 -14.10
C ALA A 400 -1.91 7.49 -13.39
N MET A 401 -1.02 8.22 -12.73
CA MET A 401 0.20 7.69 -12.08
C MET A 401 -0.02 7.48 -10.58
N ASP A 402 -1.04 6.70 -10.23
CA ASP A 402 -1.34 6.31 -8.85
C ASP A 402 -2.00 4.93 -8.76
N GLY A 403 -2.64 4.62 -7.63
CA GLY A 403 -3.31 3.34 -7.40
C GLY A 403 -4.38 2.97 -8.43
N ALA A 404 -4.96 3.93 -9.15
CA ALA A 404 -5.99 3.65 -10.14
C ALA A 404 -5.48 2.73 -11.26
N CYS A 405 -4.20 2.81 -11.64
CA CYS A 405 -3.66 2.02 -12.75
C CYS A 405 -3.41 0.54 -12.39
N PHE A 406 -3.61 0.12 -11.15
CA PHE A 406 -3.29 -1.24 -10.72
C PHE A 406 -4.15 -2.29 -11.44
N VAL A 407 -3.56 -3.44 -11.76
CA VAL A 407 -4.27 -4.56 -12.40
C VAL A 407 -4.65 -5.63 -11.37
N SER A 408 -3.74 -5.89 -10.44
CA SER A 408 -3.93 -6.73 -9.26
C SER A 408 -3.38 -5.99 -8.03
N SER A 409 -3.89 -6.29 -6.83
CA SER A 409 -3.44 -5.60 -5.60
C SER A 409 -2.23 -6.27 -4.95
N GLY A 410 -2.05 -7.59 -5.14
CA GLY A 410 -1.11 -8.38 -4.35
C GLY A 410 -1.52 -8.43 -2.87
N CYS A 411 -0.58 -8.80 -2.00
CA CYS A 411 -0.76 -8.78 -0.53
C CYS A 411 0.28 -7.87 0.17
N GLN A 412 1.02 -7.11 -0.62
CA GLN A 412 2.09 -6.20 -0.26
C GLN A 412 1.56 -4.77 -0.29
N ASN A 413 1.91 -3.93 0.69
CA ASN A 413 1.49 -2.52 0.67
C ASN A 413 1.90 -1.85 -0.66
N PRO A 414 0.96 -1.19 -1.36
CA PRO A 414 1.13 -0.87 -2.78
C PRO A 414 2.00 0.36 -3.04
N THR A 415 2.29 1.17 -2.02
CA THR A 415 2.91 2.48 -2.19
C THR A 415 4.30 2.41 -2.86
N LEU A 416 5.12 1.41 -2.55
CA LEU A 416 6.43 1.26 -3.18
C LEU A 416 6.29 0.97 -4.68
N THR A 417 5.36 0.09 -5.05
CA THR A 417 5.03 -0.24 -6.45
C THR A 417 4.48 0.98 -7.19
N MET A 418 3.59 1.76 -6.57
CA MET A 418 3.09 3.02 -7.14
C MET A 418 4.24 3.97 -7.48
N MET A 419 5.20 4.13 -6.57
CA MET A 419 6.37 4.97 -6.82
C MET A 419 7.22 4.44 -7.98
N ALA A 420 7.49 3.13 -8.03
CA ALA A 420 8.29 2.53 -9.11
C ALA A 420 7.63 2.69 -10.49
N ILE A 421 6.31 2.42 -10.57
CA ILE A 421 5.52 2.64 -11.78
C ILE A 421 5.53 4.12 -12.18
N THR A 422 5.38 5.03 -11.21
CA THR A 422 5.43 6.48 -11.47
C THR A 422 6.77 6.90 -12.06
N VAL A 423 7.90 6.45 -11.49
CA VAL A 423 9.23 6.78 -12.03
C VAL A 423 9.38 6.26 -13.47
N ARG A 424 8.92 5.04 -13.74
CA ARG A 424 8.92 4.47 -15.11
C ARG A 424 8.07 5.29 -16.09
N ALA A 425 6.86 5.68 -15.68
CA ALA A 425 5.98 6.50 -16.50
C ALA A 425 6.56 7.91 -16.75
N CYS A 426 7.20 8.52 -15.75
CA CYS A 426 7.91 9.78 -15.90
C CYS A 426 9.08 9.67 -16.88
N ASP A 427 9.89 8.61 -16.82
CA ASP A 427 11.01 8.39 -17.74
C ASP A 427 10.52 8.30 -19.19
N HIS A 428 9.48 7.50 -19.43
CA HIS A 428 8.81 7.44 -20.72
C HIS A 428 8.32 8.81 -21.21
N LEU A 429 7.62 9.56 -20.35
CA LEU A 429 7.09 10.88 -20.68
C LEU A 429 8.21 11.89 -21.02
N ILE A 430 9.32 11.87 -20.27
CA ILE A 430 10.50 12.70 -20.54
C ILE A 430 11.08 12.41 -21.93
N GLU A 431 11.21 11.14 -22.29
CA GLU A 431 11.69 10.74 -23.62
C GLU A 431 10.74 11.17 -24.74
N ARG A 432 9.43 11.15 -24.49
CA ARG A 432 8.45 11.68 -25.45
C ARG A 432 8.56 13.20 -25.62
N PHE A 433 8.79 13.95 -24.54
CA PHE A 433 9.06 15.39 -24.61
C PHE A 433 10.33 15.71 -25.41
N LYS A 434 11.42 14.95 -25.22
CA LYS A 434 12.65 15.10 -26.00
C LYS A 434 12.43 14.86 -27.50
N ARG A 435 11.48 13.98 -27.85
CA ARG A 435 11.07 13.67 -29.23
C ARG A 435 9.97 14.57 -29.80
N ASN A 436 9.49 15.56 -29.04
CA ASN A 436 8.36 16.42 -29.41
C ASN A 436 7.05 15.66 -29.70
N GLU A 437 6.82 14.54 -29.01
CA GLU A 437 5.61 13.71 -29.16
C GLU A 437 4.47 14.12 -28.21
N VAL A 438 4.65 15.19 -27.41
CA VAL A 438 3.73 15.64 -26.35
C VAL A 438 3.39 17.12 -26.46
#